data_AF-A0A3C0N079-F1
#
_entry.id   AF-A0A3C0N079-F1
#
_cell.length_a   1.000
_cell.length_b   1.000
_cell.length_c   1.000
_cell.angle_alpha   90.00
_cell.angle_beta   90.00
_cell.angle_gamma   90.00
#
_symmetry.space_group_name_H-M   'P 1'
#
loop_
_entity.id
_entity.type
_entity.pdbx_description
1 polymer ?
#
loop_
_entity_poly.entity_id
_entity_poly.type
_entity_poly.pdbx_seq_one_letter_code
_entity_poly.pdbx_strand_id
1 'polypeptide(L)'
;ALVSTSLAIVTGLGGFLWQKQQQYQFTLNFQAAKDNTVTPKIADDLRRNLPNFLNEVDKFADAGKVDEALNNYRQVRIAANNVQKAIVENKKEFPNHLNDEATFQVIFKRAETSLVKVIRKERLPMLEAELKKRNFGNRIGNKPTDFEKQFTEGALKITYEILMRDFGLKADLNNTGRLENDYEANLMPREILEDIEKIWRNSTDGRCGWHVPNSNFSSNINYDPFFKAPACTELQGKAVAGLIFPDSFSISFVEKRLRSVGIVPKAANQSPLNSMN
;
A
#
# COMPACT_ATOMS: atom_id res chain seq x y z
N ALA A 1 -5.70 33.74 12.08
CA ALA A 1 -4.45 33.02 11.76
C ALA A 1 -4.64 32.36 10.40
N LEU A 2 -3.96 32.85 9.37
CA LEU A 2 -4.00 32.29 8.02
C LEU A 2 -3.18 31.01 8.02
N VAL A 3 -3.84 29.87 7.81
CA VAL A 3 -3.17 28.58 7.61
C VAL A 3 -2.48 28.65 6.24
N SER A 4 -1.15 28.77 6.25
CA SER A 4 -0.34 28.63 5.04
C SER A 4 -0.35 27.15 4.65
N THR A 5 -1.27 26.75 3.79
CA THR A 5 -1.13 25.52 3.02
C THR A 5 0.04 25.72 2.06
N SER A 6 1.22 25.30 2.50
CA SER A 6 2.39 25.18 1.64
C SER A 6 2.03 24.22 0.50
N LEU A 7 1.72 24.80 -0.66
CA LEU A 7 1.69 24.10 -1.93
C LEU A 7 3.08 23.50 -2.09
N ALA A 8 3.23 22.21 -1.79
CA ALA A 8 4.43 21.47 -2.13
C ALA A 8 4.49 21.48 -3.66
N ILE A 9 5.17 22.50 -4.20
CA ILE A 9 5.52 22.60 -5.60
C ILE A 9 6.12 21.25 -5.94
N VAL A 10 5.53 20.58 -6.93
CA VAL A 10 6.06 19.38 -7.56
C VAL A 10 7.39 19.78 -8.22
N THR A 11 8.44 19.93 -7.43
CA THR A 11 9.81 20.29 -7.87
C THR A 11 10.48 19.11 -8.58
N GLY A 12 9.83 17.94 -8.62
CA GLY A 12 10.18 16.80 -9.45
C GLY A 12 9.55 16.84 -10.85
N LEU A 13 9.52 17.99 -11.54
CA LEU A 13 9.11 18.08 -12.95
C LEU A 13 10.26 18.55 -13.85
N GLY A 14 11.49 18.13 -13.55
CA GLY A 14 12.71 18.57 -14.25
C GLY A 14 12.89 18.07 -15.70
N GLY A 15 11.85 17.54 -16.35
CA GLY A 15 11.98 16.91 -17.68
C GLY A 15 10.91 17.28 -18.72
N PHE A 16 9.92 18.10 -18.37
CA PHE A 16 8.82 18.40 -19.29
C PHE A 16 8.96 19.84 -19.83
N LEU A 17 9.30 20.00 -21.11
CA LEU A 17 9.25 21.29 -21.82
C LEU A 17 7.86 21.45 -22.47
N TRP A 18 6.82 21.55 -21.63
CA TRP A 18 5.48 21.91 -22.08
C TRP A 18 5.16 23.32 -21.60
N GLN A 19 4.34 24.06 -22.36
CA GLN A 19 4.02 25.45 -22.09
C GLN A 19 3.66 25.65 -20.60
N LYS A 20 4.38 26.52 -19.88
CA LYS A 20 4.27 26.67 -18.40
C LYS A 20 2.82 26.73 -17.88
N GLN A 21 1.94 27.39 -18.64
CA GLN A 21 0.51 27.49 -18.33
C GLN A 21 -0.19 26.14 -18.28
N GLN A 22 0.13 25.27 -19.22
CA GLN A 22 -0.48 23.96 -19.35
C GLN A 22 0.01 23.01 -18.23
N GLN A 23 1.29 23.09 -17.85
CA GLN A 23 1.83 22.37 -16.67
C GLN A 23 1.15 22.79 -15.37
N TYR A 24 0.90 24.10 -15.23
CA TYR A 24 0.20 24.64 -14.07
C TYR A 24 -1.23 24.11 -13.99
N GLN A 25 -1.98 24.13 -15.10
CA GLN A 25 -3.33 23.57 -15.15
C GLN A 25 -3.34 22.06 -14.85
N PHE A 26 -2.41 21.30 -15.43
CA PHE A 26 -2.27 19.88 -15.10
C PHE A 26 -2.00 19.66 -13.60
N THR A 27 -1.11 20.44 -12.99
CA THR A 27 -0.79 20.31 -11.57
C THR A 27 -2.02 20.58 -10.70
N LEU A 28 -2.81 21.61 -11.02
CA LEU A 28 -4.06 21.91 -10.33
C LEU A 28 -5.09 20.79 -10.49
N ASN A 29 -5.30 20.30 -11.72
CA ASN A 29 -6.25 19.23 -12.02
C ASN A 29 -5.83 17.90 -11.35
N PHE A 30 -4.53 17.61 -11.33
CA PHE A 30 -3.97 16.44 -10.67
C PHE A 30 -4.17 16.50 -9.17
N GLN A 31 -3.92 17.66 -8.55
CA GLN A 31 -4.20 17.85 -7.14
C GLN A 31 -5.71 17.72 -6.83
N ALA A 32 -6.57 18.35 -7.63
CA ALA A 32 -8.02 18.25 -7.46
C ALA A 32 -8.51 16.79 -7.56
N ALA A 33 -8.00 16.01 -8.51
CA ALA A 33 -8.36 14.60 -8.63
C ALA A 33 -7.91 13.76 -7.43
N LYS A 34 -6.72 14.03 -6.88
CA LYS A 34 -6.27 13.36 -5.63
C LYS A 34 -7.17 13.68 -4.44
N ASP A 35 -7.65 14.91 -4.36
CA ASP A 35 -8.59 15.39 -3.34
C ASP A 35 -10.04 14.97 -3.66
N ASN A 36 -10.22 14.01 -4.57
CA ASN A 36 -11.50 13.46 -5.02
C ASN A 36 -12.48 14.50 -5.59
N THR A 37 -11.95 15.62 -6.08
CA THR A 37 -12.71 16.68 -6.76
C THR A 37 -12.53 16.51 -8.27
N VAL A 38 -13.29 15.58 -8.86
CA VAL A 38 -13.17 15.22 -10.29
C VAL A 38 -14.31 15.83 -11.09
N THR A 39 -13.98 16.49 -12.20
CA THR A 39 -14.94 16.97 -13.21
C THR A 39 -14.59 16.37 -14.58
N PRO A 40 -15.49 16.40 -15.58
CA PRO A 40 -15.19 15.93 -16.93
C PRO A 40 -13.94 16.59 -17.54
N LYS A 41 -13.75 17.90 -17.30
CA LYS A 41 -12.55 18.63 -17.75
C LYS A 41 -11.27 18.10 -17.10
N ILE A 42 -11.32 17.78 -15.81
CA ILE A 42 -10.20 17.18 -15.08
C ILE A 42 -9.91 15.78 -15.62
N ALA A 43 -10.93 14.96 -15.84
CA ALA A 43 -10.76 13.63 -16.43
C ALA A 43 -10.11 13.71 -17.82
N ASP A 44 -10.55 14.62 -18.68
CA ASP A 44 -9.94 14.86 -20.00
C ASP A 44 -8.46 15.25 -19.91
N ASP A 45 -8.14 16.17 -19.01
CA ASP A 45 -6.77 16.65 -18.85
C ASP A 45 -5.84 15.57 -18.32
N LEU A 46 -6.29 14.82 -17.31
CA LEU A 46 -5.54 13.71 -16.74
C LEU A 46 -5.38 12.55 -17.73
N ARG A 47 -6.42 12.21 -18.49
CA ARG A 47 -6.34 11.16 -19.52
C ARG A 47 -5.24 11.45 -20.54
N ARG A 48 -5.10 12.72 -20.95
CA ARG A 48 -4.06 13.13 -21.91
C ARG A 48 -2.66 13.14 -21.31
N ASN A 49 -2.53 13.60 -20.07
CA ASN A 49 -1.23 13.98 -19.52
C ASN A 49 -0.64 12.96 -18.53
N LEU A 50 -1.46 12.17 -17.82
CA LEU A 50 -0.97 11.18 -16.86
C LEU A 50 -0.02 10.14 -17.48
N PRO A 51 -0.24 9.59 -18.68
CA PRO A 51 0.69 8.63 -19.28
C PRO A 51 2.10 9.20 -19.46
N ASN A 52 2.20 10.45 -19.90
CA ASN A 52 3.49 11.13 -20.07
C ASN A 52 4.12 11.47 -18.72
N PHE A 53 3.33 11.95 -17.76
CA PHE A 53 3.82 12.17 -16.40
C PHE A 53 4.38 10.88 -15.80
N LEU A 54 3.70 9.74 -15.98
CA LEU A 54 4.15 8.45 -15.49
C LEU A 54 5.47 8.00 -16.15
N ASN A 55 5.66 8.29 -17.45
CA ASN A 55 6.97 8.07 -18.11
C ASN A 55 8.10 8.90 -17.49
N GLU A 56 7.81 10.13 -17.03
CA GLU A 56 8.80 10.96 -16.33
C GLU A 56 9.10 10.41 -14.93
N VAL A 57 8.09 9.86 -14.24
CA VAL A 57 8.29 9.19 -12.94
C VAL A 57 9.18 7.95 -13.08
N ASP A 58 9.05 7.19 -14.18
CA ASP A 58 9.95 6.06 -14.47
C ASP A 58 11.43 6.53 -14.51
N LYS A 59 11.70 7.72 -15.07
CA LYS A 59 13.07 8.28 -15.08
C LYS A 59 13.60 8.60 -13.68
N PHE A 60 12.75 8.94 -12.70
CA PHE A 60 13.21 9.10 -11.32
C PHE A 60 13.65 7.78 -10.72
N ALA A 61 12.90 6.71 -10.96
CA ALA A 61 13.29 5.38 -10.51
C ALA A 61 14.62 4.94 -11.15
N ASP A 62 14.79 5.16 -12.45
CA ASP A 62 16.02 4.80 -13.18
C ASP A 62 17.23 5.65 -12.76
N ALA A 63 17.00 6.92 -12.38
CA ALA A 63 18.02 7.82 -11.84
C ALA A 63 18.33 7.60 -10.35
N GLY A 64 17.73 6.61 -9.69
CA GLY A 64 17.94 6.33 -8.26
C GLY A 64 17.26 7.31 -7.31
N LYS A 65 16.35 8.16 -7.81
CA LYS A 65 15.51 9.07 -7.00
C LYS A 65 14.30 8.30 -6.46
N VAL A 66 14.58 7.37 -5.55
CA VAL A 66 13.64 6.34 -5.08
C VAL A 66 12.43 6.97 -4.40
N ASP A 67 12.63 7.91 -3.48
CA ASP A 67 11.53 8.48 -2.68
C ASP A 67 10.62 9.35 -3.54
N GLU A 68 11.17 10.11 -4.49
CA GLU A 68 10.40 10.84 -5.48
C GLU A 68 9.58 9.91 -6.38
N ALA A 69 10.19 8.81 -6.85
CA ALA A 69 9.48 7.83 -7.67
C ALA A 69 8.32 7.20 -6.89
N LEU A 70 8.58 6.71 -5.66
CA LEU A 70 7.56 6.12 -4.80
C LEU A 70 6.40 7.09 -4.53
N ASN A 71 6.70 8.33 -4.13
CA ASN A 71 5.67 9.33 -3.89
C ASN A 71 4.83 9.57 -5.16
N ASN A 72 5.46 9.81 -6.31
CA ASN A 72 4.71 10.10 -7.54
C ASN A 72 3.87 8.92 -8.03
N TYR A 73 4.35 7.67 -7.96
CA TYR A 73 3.51 6.51 -8.30
C TYR A 73 2.28 6.40 -7.38
N ARG A 74 2.43 6.64 -6.06
CA ARG A 74 1.29 6.66 -5.13
C ARG A 74 0.28 7.72 -5.54
N GLN A 75 0.73 8.94 -5.84
CA GLN A 75 -0.16 10.02 -6.27
C GLN A 75 -0.89 9.70 -7.57
N VAL A 76 -0.21 9.11 -8.56
CA VAL A 76 -0.84 8.68 -9.83
C VAL A 76 -1.90 7.61 -9.58
N ARG A 77 -1.63 6.61 -8.73
CA ARG A 77 -2.63 5.59 -8.36
C ARG A 77 -3.87 6.23 -7.74
N ILE A 78 -3.70 7.12 -6.77
CA ILE A 78 -4.81 7.80 -6.09
C ILE A 78 -5.64 8.60 -7.10
N ALA A 79 -4.98 9.46 -7.90
CA ALA A 79 -5.67 10.29 -8.88
C ALA A 79 -6.42 9.45 -9.93
N ALA A 80 -5.77 8.42 -10.50
CA ALA A 80 -6.38 7.56 -11.51
C ALA A 80 -7.59 6.79 -10.95
N ASN A 81 -7.49 6.26 -9.73
CA ASN A 81 -8.60 5.59 -9.08
C ASN A 81 -9.77 6.54 -8.78
N ASN A 82 -9.50 7.75 -8.29
CA ASN A 82 -10.55 8.73 -8.01
C ASN A 82 -11.28 9.16 -9.28
N VAL A 83 -10.56 9.34 -10.39
CA VAL A 83 -11.20 9.64 -11.69
C VAL A 83 -12.03 8.46 -12.18
N GLN A 84 -11.49 7.23 -12.10
CA GLN A 84 -12.24 6.02 -12.47
C GLN A 84 -13.54 5.90 -11.66
N LYS A 85 -13.47 6.07 -10.33
CA LYS A 85 -14.65 6.05 -9.46
C LYS A 85 -15.67 7.13 -9.83
N ALA A 86 -15.22 8.37 -10.03
CA ALA A 86 -16.10 9.46 -10.40
C ALA A 86 -16.86 9.20 -11.71
N ILE A 87 -16.20 8.61 -12.72
CA ILE A 87 -16.84 8.20 -13.98
C ILE A 87 -17.89 7.11 -13.73
N VAL A 88 -17.55 6.08 -12.95
CA VAL A 88 -18.43 4.92 -12.68
C VAL A 88 -19.65 5.31 -11.86
N GLU A 89 -19.46 6.14 -10.83
CA GLU A 89 -20.51 6.55 -9.88
C GLU A 89 -21.40 7.65 -10.45
N ASN A 90 -20.85 8.56 -11.27
CA ASN A 90 -21.56 9.75 -11.79
C ASN A 90 -21.72 9.74 -13.32
N LYS A 91 -22.07 8.60 -13.92
CA LYS A 91 -22.16 8.41 -15.39
C LYS A 91 -22.90 9.51 -16.16
N LYS A 92 -23.91 10.15 -15.56
CA LYS A 92 -24.68 11.25 -16.18
C LYS A 92 -23.86 12.53 -16.35
N GLU A 93 -22.94 12.80 -15.42
CA GLU A 93 -22.03 13.95 -15.49
C GLU A 93 -20.84 13.69 -16.42
N PHE A 94 -20.55 12.41 -16.71
CA PHE A 94 -19.45 11.94 -17.54
C PHE A 94 -19.91 11.20 -18.82
N PRO A 95 -20.86 11.74 -19.61
CA PRO A 95 -21.47 11.00 -20.72
C PRO A 95 -20.46 10.66 -21.84
N ASN A 96 -19.41 11.48 -22.00
CA ASN A 96 -18.37 11.29 -23.02
C ASN A 96 -17.16 10.50 -22.51
N HIS A 97 -17.13 10.12 -21.23
CA HIS A 97 -15.96 9.52 -20.57
C HIS A 97 -16.22 8.09 -20.12
N LEU A 98 -17.35 7.47 -20.50
CA LEU A 98 -17.68 6.09 -20.11
C LEU A 98 -16.62 5.08 -20.60
N ASN A 99 -15.99 5.35 -21.74
CA ASN A 99 -14.89 4.52 -22.27
C ASN A 99 -13.54 4.82 -21.60
N ASP A 100 -13.43 5.92 -20.84
CA ASP A 100 -12.19 6.31 -20.18
C ASP A 100 -11.96 5.52 -18.88
N GLU A 101 -12.98 4.83 -18.35
CA GLU A 101 -12.86 3.94 -17.20
C GLU A 101 -11.69 2.95 -17.37
N ALA A 102 -11.64 2.26 -18.51
CA ALA A 102 -10.58 1.30 -18.83
C ALA A 102 -9.21 1.98 -18.94
N THR A 103 -9.17 3.21 -19.46
CA THR A 103 -7.92 3.99 -19.57
C THR A 103 -7.35 4.31 -18.19
N PHE A 104 -8.18 4.78 -17.27
CA PHE A 104 -7.73 5.07 -15.91
C PHE A 104 -7.38 3.80 -15.12
N GLN A 105 -8.07 2.67 -15.37
CA GLN A 105 -7.68 1.38 -14.80
C GLN A 105 -6.28 0.95 -15.26
N VAL A 106 -5.95 1.12 -16.54
CA VAL A 106 -4.61 0.83 -17.09
C VAL A 106 -3.55 1.72 -16.46
N ILE A 107 -3.81 3.03 -16.33
CA ILE A 107 -2.89 3.98 -15.67
C ILE A 107 -2.68 3.60 -14.21
N PHE A 108 -3.75 3.29 -13.47
CA PHE A 108 -3.69 2.82 -12.09
C PHE A 108 -2.80 1.57 -11.98
N LYS A 109 -3.03 0.56 -12.82
CA LYS A 109 -2.30 -0.71 -12.78
C LYS A 109 -0.83 -0.55 -13.16
N ARG A 110 -0.52 0.32 -14.11
CA ARG A 110 0.87 0.65 -14.45
C ARG A 110 1.59 1.31 -13.28
N ALA A 111 0.97 2.31 -12.65
CA ALA A 111 1.56 2.97 -11.48
C ALA A 111 1.72 2.02 -10.27
N GLU A 112 0.75 1.13 -10.05
CA GLU A 112 0.87 0.04 -9.05
C GLU A 112 2.04 -0.89 -9.35
N THR A 113 2.16 -1.35 -10.60
CA THR A 113 3.24 -2.25 -11.02
C THR A 113 4.62 -1.59 -10.85
N SER A 114 4.76 -0.33 -11.26
CA SER A 114 6.01 0.41 -11.08
C SER A 114 6.33 0.67 -9.61
N LEU A 115 5.33 1.00 -8.78
CA LEU A 115 5.49 1.14 -7.32
C LEU A 115 6.01 -0.16 -6.69
N VAL A 116 5.37 -1.29 -7.02
CA VAL A 116 5.79 -2.63 -6.56
C VAL A 116 7.23 -2.92 -6.97
N LYS A 117 7.60 -2.63 -8.23
CA LYS A 117 8.96 -2.85 -8.74
C LYS A 117 10.00 -2.07 -7.93
N VAL A 118 9.74 -0.80 -7.62
CA VAL A 118 10.67 0.04 -6.82
C VAL A 118 10.77 -0.50 -5.39
N ILE A 119 9.66 -0.82 -4.73
CA ILE A 119 9.68 -1.37 -3.36
C ILE A 119 10.45 -2.70 -3.31
N ARG A 120 10.23 -3.59 -4.27
CA ARG A 120 10.95 -4.88 -4.38
C ARG A 120 12.45 -4.69 -4.51
N LYS A 121 12.87 -3.72 -5.30
CA LYS A 121 14.29 -3.47 -5.57
C LYS A 121 14.98 -2.73 -4.43
N GLU A 122 14.30 -1.75 -3.83
CA GLU A 122 14.96 -0.74 -2.98
C GLU A 122 14.57 -0.82 -1.50
N ARG A 123 13.53 -1.57 -1.13
CA ARG A 123 12.98 -1.59 0.25
C ARG A 123 12.90 -2.99 0.84
N LEU A 124 12.43 -3.99 0.08
CA LEU A 124 12.40 -5.38 0.56
C LEU A 124 13.80 -5.94 0.93
N PRO A 125 14.90 -5.62 0.22
CA PRO A 125 16.22 -6.10 0.61
C PRO A 125 16.66 -5.59 1.99
N MET A 126 16.15 -4.43 2.43
CA MET A 126 16.41 -3.91 3.77
C MET A 126 15.71 -4.76 4.84
N LEU A 127 14.47 -5.20 4.58
CA LEU A 127 13.75 -6.13 5.44
C LEU A 127 14.48 -7.47 5.55
N GLU A 128 14.90 -8.03 4.41
CA GLU A 128 15.67 -9.27 4.35
C GLU A 128 16.99 -9.16 5.11
N ALA A 129 17.69 -8.02 4.99
CA ALA A 129 18.95 -7.79 5.68
C ALA A 129 18.77 -7.79 7.21
N GLU A 130 17.72 -7.15 7.74
CA GLU A 130 17.44 -7.15 9.18
C GLU A 130 17.03 -8.53 9.70
N LEU A 131 16.19 -9.25 8.94
CA LEU A 131 15.80 -10.62 9.29
C LEU A 131 16.97 -11.60 9.27
N LYS A 132 17.89 -11.48 8.30
CA LYS A 132 19.11 -12.31 8.22
C LYS A 132 20.02 -12.10 9.43
N LYS A 133 20.09 -10.88 9.96
CA LYS A 133 20.81 -10.56 11.21
C LYS A 133 20.06 -11.00 12.47
N ARG A 134 18.86 -11.56 12.34
CA ARG A 134 17.93 -11.82 13.44
C ARG A 134 17.59 -10.55 14.25
N ASN A 135 17.67 -9.37 13.60
CA ASN A 135 17.24 -8.13 14.22
C ASN A 135 15.75 -7.91 13.94
N PHE A 136 14.90 -8.54 14.75
CA PHE A 136 13.45 -8.48 14.56
C PHE A 136 12.84 -7.13 14.97
N GLY A 137 13.47 -6.47 15.96
CA GLY A 137 12.90 -5.31 16.64
C GLY A 137 11.71 -5.68 17.53
N ASN A 138 11.19 -4.69 18.24
CA ASN A 138 10.03 -4.82 19.12
C ASN A 138 9.10 -3.62 18.99
N ARG A 139 7.83 -3.81 19.30
CA ARG A 139 6.90 -2.71 19.48
C ARG A 139 7.15 -2.04 20.84
N ILE A 140 7.38 -0.73 20.86
CA ILE A 140 7.71 0.05 22.08
C ILE A 140 6.44 0.68 22.69
N GLY A 141 5.44 1.01 21.87
CA GLY A 141 4.29 1.81 22.28
C GLY A 141 2.93 1.22 21.90
N ASN A 142 1.96 1.43 22.77
CA ASN A 142 0.54 1.06 22.54
C ASN A 142 -0.30 2.28 22.10
N LYS A 143 0.29 3.48 22.04
CA LYS A 143 -0.41 4.69 21.62
C LYS A 143 -0.33 4.83 20.10
N PRO A 144 -1.46 4.82 19.37
CA PRO A 144 -1.46 4.99 17.91
C PRO A 144 -0.78 6.29 17.45
N THR A 145 -0.90 7.35 18.25
CA THR A 145 -0.37 8.70 17.96
C THR A 145 1.16 8.80 17.88
N ASP A 146 1.90 7.79 18.33
CA ASP A 146 3.37 7.75 18.23
C ASP A 146 3.83 6.95 17.01
N PHE A 147 3.13 7.13 15.88
CA PHE A 147 3.27 6.33 14.66
C PHE A 147 4.71 6.25 14.12
N GLU A 148 5.53 7.28 14.35
CA GLU A 148 6.95 7.28 13.92
C GLU A 148 7.88 6.48 14.83
N LYS A 149 7.50 6.22 16.09
CA LYS A 149 8.36 5.55 17.09
C LYS A 149 7.71 4.32 17.71
N GLN A 150 6.73 3.72 17.04
CA GLN A 150 6.04 2.53 17.54
C GLN A 150 6.95 1.30 17.63
N PHE A 151 8.08 1.28 16.92
CA PHE A 151 8.98 0.13 16.82
C PHE A 151 10.43 0.52 17.10
N THR A 152 11.19 -0.38 17.74
CA THR A 152 12.65 -0.29 17.75
C THR A 152 13.18 -0.57 16.34
N GLU A 153 14.44 -0.22 16.08
CA GLU A 153 15.13 -0.67 14.87
C GLU A 153 15.03 -2.19 14.68
N GLY A 154 14.88 -2.61 13.43
CA GLY A 154 14.76 -4.02 13.04
C GLY A 154 13.65 -4.29 12.01
N ALA A 155 13.44 -5.57 11.71
CA ALA A 155 12.54 -6.04 10.68
C ALA A 155 11.08 -5.58 10.83
N LEU A 156 10.57 -5.49 12.07
CA LEU A 156 9.21 -5.00 12.32
C LEU A 156 9.05 -3.53 11.90
N LYS A 157 10.02 -2.67 12.24
CA LYS A 157 9.98 -1.25 11.85
C LYS A 157 10.00 -1.11 10.34
N ILE A 158 10.90 -1.83 9.66
CA ILE A 158 10.97 -1.81 8.19
C ILE A 158 9.67 -2.32 7.57
N THR A 159 9.08 -3.39 8.10
CA THR A 159 7.78 -3.91 7.63
C THR A 159 6.68 -2.84 7.78
N TYR A 160 6.63 -2.18 8.93
CA TYR A 160 5.69 -1.10 9.19
C TYR A 160 5.90 0.07 8.22
N GLU A 161 7.13 0.51 8.02
CA GLU A 161 7.47 1.63 7.15
C GLU A 161 7.15 1.34 5.68
N ILE A 162 7.38 0.11 5.21
CA ILE A 162 7.03 -0.32 3.85
C ILE A 162 5.52 -0.22 3.63
N LEU A 163 4.69 -0.58 4.61
CA LEU A 163 3.24 -0.60 4.45
C LEU A 163 2.61 0.77 4.73
N MET A 164 2.95 1.38 5.85
CA MET A 164 2.18 2.47 6.45
C MET A 164 2.75 3.85 6.15
N ARG A 165 4.04 3.95 5.80
CA ARG A 165 4.75 5.25 5.75
C ARG A 165 5.21 5.60 4.34
N ASP A 166 5.71 6.82 4.18
CA ASP A 166 6.23 7.34 2.91
C ASP A 166 7.41 6.55 2.34
N PHE A 167 8.09 5.77 3.19
CA PHE A 167 9.16 4.85 2.82
C PHE A 167 8.74 3.78 1.80
N GLY A 168 7.45 3.41 1.75
CA GLY A 168 6.93 2.39 0.83
C GLY A 168 5.57 2.73 0.24
N LEU A 169 4.49 2.19 0.80
CA LEU A 169 3.14 2.24 0.23
C LEU A 169 2.31 3.40 0.77
N LYS A 170 2.65 3.94 1.94
CA LYS A 170 1.90 5.00 2.63
C LYS A 170 0.40 4.68 2.71
N ALA A 171 0.05 3.49 3.18
CA ALA A 171 -1.34 3.06 3.31
C ALA A 171 -2.12 3.91 4.33
N ASP A 172 -1.46 4.37 5.41
CA ASP A 172 -1.99 5.36 6.34
C ASP A 172 -1.86 6.76 5.73
N LEU A 173 -2.89 7.19 5.01
CA LEU A 173 -2.90 8.46 4.27
C LEU A 173 -2.91 9.65 5.22
N ASN A 174 -3.52 9.48 6.39
CA ASN A 174 -3.75 10.53 7.38
C ASN A 174 -2.64 10.61 8.45
N ASN A 175 -1.63 9.74 8.40
CA ASN A 175 -0.55 9.65 9.40
C ASN A 175 -1.09 9.48 10.83
N THR A 176 -2.07 8.61 10.99
CA THR A 176 -2.72 8.34 12.28
C THR A 176 -2.09 7.16 13.01
N GLY A 177 -1.24 6.39 12.32
CA GLY A 177 -0.67 5.14 12.82
C GLY A 177 -1.60 3.94 12.72
N ARG A 178 -2.74 4.08 12.04
CA ARG A 178 -3.77 3.06 11.85
C ARG A 178 -4.33 3.10 10.42
N LEU A 179 -5.06 2.06 10.04
CA LEU A 179 -5.88 2.10 8.82
C LEU A 179 -7.29 2.51 9.18
N GLU A 180 -7.83 3.50 8.49
CA GLU A 180 -9.13 4.10 8.82
C GLU A 180 -10.28 3.53 7.98
N ASN A 181 -9.99 2.85 6.87
CA ASN A 181 -11.00 2.29 5.97
C ASN A 181 -10.43 1.22 5.02
N ASP A 182 -11.34 0.56 4.29
CA ASP A 182 -11.01 -0.41 3.24
C ASP A 182 -10.15 0.19 2.13
N TYR A 183 -10.31 1.48 1.83
CA TYR A 183 -9.56 2.12 0.75
C TYR A 183 -8.07 2.18 1.09
N GLU A 184 -7.71 2.59 2.30
CA GLU A 184 -6.33 2.57 2.80
C GLU A 184 -5.73 1.16 2.78
N ALA A 185 -6.47 0.14 3.25
CA ALA A 185 -6.01 -1.25 3.18
C ALA A 185 -5.79 -1.73 1.73
N ASN A 186 -6.64 -1.30 0.80
CA ASN A 186 -6.52 -1.63 -0.62
C ASN A 186 -5.36 -0.91 -1.33
N LEU A 187 -4.77 0.13 -0.72
CA LEU A 187 -3.54 0.72 -1.24
C LEU A 187 -2.37 -0.26 -1.20
N MET A 188 -2.43 -1.28 -0.34
CA MET A 188 -1.42 -2.34 -0.24
C MET A 188 -1.56 -3.37 -1.38
N PRO A 189 -0.67 -3.39 -2.39
CA PRO A 189 -0.72 -4.34 -3.49
C PRO A 189 -0.51 -5.77 -2.99
N ARG A 190 -1.19 -6.73 -3.62
CA ARG A 190 -1.11 -8.15 -3.27
C ARG A 190 0.34 -8.63 -3.24
N GLU A 191 1.07 -8.25 -4.28
CA GLU A 191 2.45 -8.65 -4.53
C GLU A 191 3.37 -8.33 -3.35
N ILE A 192 3.24 -7.13 -2.77
CA ILE A 192 4.06 -6.73 -1.62
C ILE A 192 3.66 -7.49 -0.36
N LEU A 193 2.36 -7.74 -0.16
CA LEU A 193 1.89 -8.54 0.98
C LEU A 193 2.38 -9.99 0.89
N GLU A 194 2.38 -10.58 -0.31
CA GLU A 194 2.93 -11.93 -0.55
C GLU A 194 4.45 -11.98 -0.36
N ASP A 195 5.18 -10.97 -0.85
CA ASP A 195 6.63 -10.93 -0.68
C ASP A 195 7.03 -10.78 0.78
N ILE A 196 6.37 -9.90 1.54
CA ILE A 196 6.64 -9.73 2.98
C ILE A 196 6.30 -11.02 3.73
N GLU A 197 5.17 -11.69 3.43
CA GLU A 197 4.85 -13.00 4.02
C GLU A 197 5.99 -13.99 3.79
N LYS A 198 6.42 -14.13 2.53
CA LYS A 198 7.48 -15.06 2.15
C LYS A 198 8.81 -14.74 2.84
N ILE A 199 9.18 -13.46 2.92
CA ILE A 199 10.42 -13.01 3.55
C ILE A 199 10.42 -13.35 5.05
N TRP A 200 9.34 -13.05 5.76
CA TRP A 200 9.20 -13.39 7.19
C TRP A 200 9.23 -14.90 7.42
N ARG A 201 8.47 -15.66 6.62
CA ARG A 201 8.40 -17.12 6.73
C ARG A 201 9.75 -17.76 6.47
N ASN A 202 10.41 -17.41 5.38
CA ASN A 202 11.71 -18.00 5.03
C ASN A 202 12.77 -17.71 6.10
N SER A 203 12.72 -16.54 6.72
CA SER A 203 13.71 -16.13 7.72
C SER A 203 13.47 -16.70 9.12
N THR A 204 12.31 -17.31 9.36
CA THR A 204 11.88 -17.82 10.68
C THR A 204 11.43 -19.28 10.61
N ASP A 205 11.90 -20.03 9.60
CA ASP A 205 11.52 -21.42 9.34
C ASP A 205 10.00 -21.65 9.32
N GLY A 206 9.27 -20.69 8.74
CA GLY A 206 7.81 -20.69 8.62
C GLY A 206 7.05 -20.26 9.88
N ARG A 207 7.73 -19.98 11.00
CA ARG A 207 7.06 -19.66 12.28
C ARG A 207 6.34 -18.31 12.26
N CYS A 208 6.94 -17.29 11.63
CA CYS A 208 6.42 -15.92 11.64
C CYS A 208 5.92 -15.47 10.27
N GLY A 209 4.83 -14.70 10.27
CA GLY A 209 4.19 -14.11 9.08
C GLY A 209 2.90 -13.39 9.48
N TRP A 210 2.03 -13.07 8.51
CA TRP A 210 0.78 -12.34 8.73
C TRP A 210 -0.17 -13.02 9.71
N HIS A 211 -0.18 -14.36 9.73
CA HIS A 211 -1.06 -15.17 10.56
C HIS A 211 -0.37 -16.45 11.03
N VAL A 212 -1.08 -17.38 11.67
CA VAL A 212 -0.55 -18.71 11.99
C VAL A 212 -0.66 -19.64 10.79
N PRO A 213 0.37 -20.46 10.47
CA PRO A 213 0.26 -21.50 9.45
C PRO A 213 -0.80 -22.52 9.84
N ASN A 214 -1.66 -22.91 8.90
CA ASN A 214 -2.64 -24.00 9.06
C ASN A 214 -3.60 -23.83 10.26
N SER A 215 -3.78 -22.62 10.79
CA SER A 215 -4.76 -22.37 11.85
C SER A 215 -6.15 -22.42 11.26
N ASN A 216 -7.01 -23.26 11.82
CA ASN A 216 -8.44 -23.15 11.59
C ASN A 216 -8.93 -21.81 12.17
N PHE A 217 -9.73 -21.09 11.39
CA PHE A 217 -10.46 -19.93 11.88
C PHE A 217 -11.53 -20.43 12.84
N SER A 218 -11.13 -20.69 14.08
CA SER A 218 -12.04 -21.00 15.16
C SER A 218 -12.65 -19.69 15.60
N SER A 219 -13.98 -19.58 15.59
CA SER A 219 -14.73 -18.47 16.19
C SER A 219 -14.56 -18.38 17.72
N ASN A 220 -13.57 -19.08 18.29
CA ASN A 220 -13.17 -18.88 19.67
C ASN A 220 -12.49 -17.52 19.78
N ILE A 221 -13.25 -16.57 20.32
CA ILE A 221 -12.89 -15.20 20.69
C ILE A 221 -11.53 -15.08 21.41
N ASN A 222 -11.00 -16.17 21.98
CA ASN A 222 -9.71 -16.21 22.65
C ASN A 222 -8.50 -16.53 21.75
N TYR A 223 -8.71 -16.93 20.49
CA TYR A 223 -7.63 -17.26 19.55
C TYR A 223 -7.91 -16.66 18.18
N ASP A 224 -7.54 -15.39 18.00
CA ASP A 224 -7.51 -14.76 16.70
C ASP A 224 -6.15 -15.00 16.03
N PRO A 225 -6.09 -15.74 14.90
CA PRO A 225 -4.84 -16.08 14.22
C PRO A 225 -4.12 -14.88 13.61
N PHE A 226 -4.77 -13.72 13.50
CA PHE A 226 -4.15 -12.47 13.07
C PHE A 226 -3.43 -11.74 14.22
N PHE A 227 -3.73 -12.07 15.48
CA PHE A 227 -3.01 -11.52 16.63
C PHE A 227 -1.99 -12.49 17.23
N LYS A 228 -2.37 -13.77 17.34
CA LYS A 228 -1.58 -14.77 18.07
C LYS A 228 -0.88 -15.68 17.10
N ALA A 229 0.43 -15.86 17.27
CA ALA A 229 1.22 -16.89 16.63
C ALA A 229 2.17 -17.55 17.63
N PRO A 230 1.70 -18.50 18.47
CA PRO A 230 2.49 -19.05 19.57
C PRO A 230 3.83 -19.66 19.15
N ALA A 231 3.92 -20.18 17.93
CA ALA A 231 5.16 -20.71 17.37
C ALA A 231 6.17 -19.62 16.98
N CYS A 232 5.74 -18.37 16.75
CA CYS A 232 6.62 -17.26 16.38
C CYS A 232 7.32 -16.68 17.63
N THR A 233 8.34 -17.38 18.09
CA THR A 233 9.16 -17.00 19.26
C THR A 233 9.86 -15.65 19.08
N GLU A 234 10.25 -15.33 17.85
CA GLU A 234 10.91 -14.10 17.42
C GLU A 234 10.07 -12.86 17.71
N LEU A 235 8.73 -13.01 17.70
CA LEU A 235 7.76 -11.96 17.95
C LEU A 235 6.93 -12.24 19.20
N GLN A 236 7.49 -12.97 20.17
CA GLN A 236 6.87 -13.24 21.47
C GLN A 236 5.48 -13.88 21.36
N GLY A 237 5.31 -14.79 20.39
CA GLY A 237 4.07 -15.49 20.18
C GLY A 237 2.99 -14.67 19.45
N LYS A 238 3.35 -13.57 18.80
CA LYS A 238 2.42 -12.72 18.03
C LYS A 238 2.65 -12.85 16.52
N ALA A 239 1.59 -12.69 15.75
CA ALA A 239 1.68 -12.61 14.30
C ALA A 239 2.18 -11.21 13.87
N VAL A 240 2.78 -11.12 12.67
CA VAL A 240 3.25 -9.83 12.11
C VAL A 240 2.06 -8.88 11.98
N ALA A 241 0.91 -9.35 11.49
CA ALA A 241 -0.27 -8.49 11.31
C ALA A 241 -0.71 -7.84 12.63
N GLY A 242 -0.86 -8.62 13.71
CA GLY A 242 -1.26 -8.11 15.02
C GLY A 242 -0.23 -7.21 15.71
N LEU A 243 1.02 -7.18 15.24
CA LEU A 243 2.02 -6.22 15.70
C LEU A 243 2.02 -4.92 14.88
N ILE A 244 1.85 -5.01 13.57
CA ILE A 244 1.79 -3.85 12.67
C ILE A 244 0.44 -3.10 12.83
N PHE A 245 -0.65 -3.84 13.02
CA PHE A 245 -2.03 -3.37 13.12
C PHE A 245 -2.62 -3.81 14.47
N PRO A 246 -2.26 -3.11 15.57
CA PRO A 246 -2.49 -3.59 16.93
C PRO A 246 -3.94 -3.47 17.40
N ASP A 247 -4.73 -2.62 16.75
CA ASP A 247 -6.10 -2.35 17.13
C ASP A 247 -7.07 -3.17 16.28
N SER A 248 -8.19 -3.57 16.91
CA SER A 248 -9.22 -4.39 16.28
C SER A 248 -9.88 -3.70 15.08
N PHE A 249 -9.78 -2.38 14.98
CA PHE A 249 -10.33 -1.62 13.87
C PHE A 249 -9.42 -1.75 12.63
N SER A 250 -8.14 -1.38 12.73
CA SER A 250 -7.15 -1.55 11.65
C SER A 250 -7.05 -2.99 11.17
N ILE A 251 -6.97 -3.95 12.09
CA ILE A 251 -6.77 -5.36 11.73
C ILE A 251 -7.93 -5.88 10.87
N SER A 252 -9.16 -5.40 11.08
CA SER A 252 -10.32 -5.86 10.32
C SER A 252 -10.22 -5.52 8.83
N PHE A 253 -9.68 -4.34 8.49
CA PHE A 253 -9.42 -3.94 7.12
C PHE A 253 -8.27 -4.74 6.50
N VAL A 254 -7.21 -5.00 7.28
CA VAL A 254 -6.07 -5.81 6.83
C VAL A 254 -6.46 -7.26 6.61
N GLU A 255 -7.23 -7.84 7.53
CA GLU A 255 -7.75 -9.20 7.40
C GLU A 255 -8.58 -9.31 6.12
N LYS A 256 -9.53 -8.38 5.91
CA LYS A 256 -10.34 -8.36 4.69
C LYS A 256 -9.47 -8.23 3.44
N ARG A 257 -8.45 -7.37 3.48
CA ARG A 257 -7.50 -7.22 2.38
C ARG A 257 -6.73 -8.51 2.10
N LEU A 258 -6.07 -9.07 3.11
CA LEU A 258 -5.30 -10.32 3.01
C LEU A 258 -6.18 -11.46 2.47
N ARG A 259 -7.42 -11.59 2.96
CA ARG A 259 -8.42 -12.53 2.44
C ARG A 259 -8.74 -12.29 0.98
N SER A 260 -9.01 -11.05 0.59
CA SER A 260 -9.36 -10.69 -0.79
C SER A 260 -8.25 -11.01 -1.80
N VAL A 261 -6.99 -11.09 -1.33
CA VAL A 261 -5.82 -11.41 -2.16
C VAL A 261 -5.33 -12.84 -1.99
N GLY A 262 -6.04 -13.68 -1.24
CA GLY A 262 -5.72 -15.10 -1.05
C GLY A 262 -4.60 -15.39 -0.04
N ILE A 263 -4.16 -14.41 0.74
CA ILE A 263 -3.21 -14.58 1.84
C ILE A 263 -4.01 -14.90 3.10
N VAL A 264 -4.38 -16.17 3.23
CA VAL A 264 -5.22 -16.64 4.34
C VAL A 264 -4.55 -17.82 5.06
N PRO A 265 -4.86 -18.01 6.36
CA PRO A 265 -4.57 -19.28 7.01
C PRO A 265 -5.18 -20.41 6.18
N LYS A 266 -4.36 -21.36 5.73
CA LYS A 266 -4.88 -22.58 5.10
C LYS A 266 -5.86 -23.23 6.08
N ALA A 267 -7.10 -23.41 5.66
CA ALA A 267 -8.03 -24.25 6.40
C ALA A 267 -7.41 -25.66 6.50
N ALA A 268 -7.31 -26.22 7.69
CA ALA A 268 -6.97 -27.62 7.86
C ALA A 268 -8.18 -28.45 7.39
N ASN A 269 -8.30 -28.60 6.06
CA ASN A 269 -9.01 -29.66 5.33
C ASN A 269 -8.99 -29.34 3.82
N GLN A 270 -7.81 -29.47 3.23
CA GLN A 270 -7.70 -30.09 1.91
C GLN A 270 -6.79 -31.31 2.07
N SER A 271 -7.27 -32.31 2.81
CA SER A 271 -6.77 -33.67 2.62
C SER A 271 -7.21 -34.12 1.22
N PRO A 272 -6.32 -34.66 0.38
CA PRO A 272 -6.71 -35.37 -0.82
C PRO A 272 -7.29 -36.72 -0.38
N LEU A 273 -8.56 -36.72 0.00
CA LEU A 273 -9.35 -37.93 0.23
C LEU A 273 -10.59 -37.82 -0.64
N ASN A 274 -10.42 -38.20 -1.91
CA ASN A 274 -11.32 -39.08 -2.66
C ASN A 274 -10.75 -39.29 -4.06
N SER A 275 -9.75 -40.16 -4.15
CA SER A 275 -9.40 -40.89 -5.37
C SER A 275 -9.30 -42.38 -5.07
N MET A 276 -10.35 -42.95 -4.47
CA MET A 276 -10.64 -44.39 -4.49
C MET A 276 -12.14 -44.57 -4.28
N ASN A 277 -12.86 -44.70 -5.40
CA ASN A 277 -13.85 -45.74 -5.68
C ASN A 277 -14.31 -45.58 -7.13
#